data_AF-A0A1Y2LB47-F1
#
_entry.id   AF-A0A1Y2LB47-F1
#
_cell.length_a   1.000
_cell.length_b   1.000
_cell.length_c   1.000
_cell.angle_alpha   90.00
_cell.angle_beta   90.00
_cell.angle_gamma   90.00
#
_symmetry.space_group_name_H-M   'P 1'
#
loop_
_entity.id
_entity.type
_entity.pdbx_description
1 polymer ?
#
loop_
_entity_poly.entity_id
_entity_poly.type
_entity_poly.pdbx_seq_one_letter_code
_entity_poly.pdbx_strand_id
1 'polypeptide(L)'
;MTSVSSLLANTYSYASANAGHKQSASSKSESVPTPAESATPETVTPAKAASGSLASAAVAAREKIDAGYAKLGTTGTTRTTADEWDEIGFPDFDRQMLYAVTSNEGGIFTDVEVNAAKNEIANRISDIINSNDPVHNPTKVFREIVNFYDAASDDEKASFDWAVTRAS
;
A
#
# COMPACT_ATOMS: atom_id res chain seq x y z
N MET A 1 33.03 33.77 -23.85
CA MET A 1 31.59 33.76 -24.16
C MET A 1 31.04 32.42 -23.72
N THR A 2 30.23 32.46 -22.67
CA THR A 2 29.47 31.33 -22.10
C THR A 2 28.30 30.98 -23.01
N SER A 3 28.03 29.69 -23.20
CA SER A 3 26.68 29.13 -23.09
C SER A 3 26.74 27.60 -23.12
N VAL A 4 26.31 27.03 -21.99
CA VAL A 4 26.06 25.61 -21.75
C VAL A 4 24.56 25.42 -21.96
N SER A 5 24.15 24.56 -22.90
CA SER A 5 22.73 24.24 -23.11
C SER A 5 22.24 23.29 -22.02
N SER A 6 21.27 23.78 -21.26
CA SER A 6 20.65 23.17 -20.10
C SER A 6 19.74 21.99 -20.47
N LEU A 7 19.79 20.96 -19.63
CA LEU A 7 18.86 19.84 -19.55
C LEU A 7 17.49 20.34 -19.06
N LEU A 8 16.39 19.96 -19.73
CA LEU A 8 15.03 20.10 -19.22
C LEU A 8 14.75 18.98 -18.22
N ALA A 9 14.88 19.27 -16.93
CA ALA A 9 14.35 18.45 -15.85
C ALA A 9 12.91 18.86 -15.56
N ASN A 10 11.97 17.96 -15.81
CA ASN A 10 10.54 18.15 -15.51
C ASN A 10 10.30 17.74 -14.05
N THR A 11 10.42 18.67 -13.11
CA THR A 11 10.13 18.43 -11.68
C THR A 11 8.67 18.70 -11.39
N TYR A 12 7.89 17.66 -11.13
CA TYR A 12 6.57 17.77 -10.52
C TYR A 12 6.73 18.17 -9.03
N SER A 13 6.31 19.39 -8.69
CA SER A 13 6.22 19.85 -7.30
C SER A 13 4.84 19.52 -6.73
N TYR A 14 4.79 18.71 -5.67
CA TYR A 14 3.59 18.59 -4.84
C TYR A 14 3.47 19.83 -3.94
N ALA A 15 2.40 20.59 -4.11
CA ALA A 15 2.08 21.74 -3.27
C ALA A 15 1.61 21.26 -1.89
N SER A 16 2.35 21.63 -0.84
CA SER A 16 1.91 21.53 0.54
C SER A 16 1.08 22.76 0.91
N ALA A 17 -0.16 22.55 1.37
CA ALA A 17 -0.96 23.61 1.93
C ALA A 17 -0.56 23.81 3.40
N ASN A 18 0.27 24.82 3.67
CA ASN A 18 0.49 25.35 5.02
C ASN A 18 0.00 26.80 5.06
N ALA A 19 -1.30 27.00 5.33
CA ALA A 19 -1.85 28.32 5.62
C ALA A 19 -1.80 28.54 7.14
N GLY A 20 -0.74 29.20 7.58
CA GLY A 20 -0.49 29.53 8.99
C GLY A 20 -1.40 30.62 9.54
N HIS A 21 -1.54 30.67 10.86
CA HIS A 21 -2.01 31.85 11.62
C HIS A 21 -1.29 31.91 12.98
N LYS A 22 -0.47 32.95 13.18
CA LYS A 22 -0.03 33.58 14.46
C LYS A 22 0.29 35.06 14.12
N GLN A 23 0.00 36.12 14.87
CA GLN A 23 -0.47 36.34 16.25
C GLN A 23 -0.86 37.84 16.46
N SER A 24 -1.75 38.12 17.44
CA SER A 24 -1.83 39.32 18.35
C SER A 24 -2.21 40.72 17.80
N ALA A 25 -2.94 41.64 18.47
CA ALA A 25 -3.55 41.77 19.81
C ALA A 25 -4.52 42.99 19.86
N SER A 26 -5.53 43.01 20.75
CA SER A 26 -5.84 44.09 21.74
C SER A 26 -7.19 43.83 22.46
N SER A 27 -7.25 44.26 23.72
CA SER A 27 -8.02 43.71 24.84
C SER A 27 -9.40 44.34 25.09
N LYS A 28 -10.34 43.57 25.68
CA LYS A 28 -11.20 44.03 26.79
C LYS A 28 -11.74 42.85 27.61
N SER A 29 -11.60 42.95 28.93
CA SER A 29 -11.85 41.95 29.97
C SER A 29 -13.32 41.59 30.18
N GLU A 30 -13.60 40.33 30.56
CA GLU A 30 -14.26 40.01 31.85
C GLU A 30 -14.26 38.50 32.21
N SER A 31 -13.87 38.24 33.47
CA SER A 31 -14.11 37.08 34.35
C SER A 31 -13.62 35.66 34.02
N VAL A 32 -12.71 35.17 34.87
CA VAL A 32 -12.35 33.75 35.12
C VAL A 32 -13.21 33.22 36.29
N PRO A 33 -13.51 31.91 36.37
CA PRO A 33 -12.81 31.08 37.33
C PRO A 33 -12.29 29.73 36.75
N THR A 34 -11.39 29.14 37.54
CA THR A 34 -10.35 28.14 37.29
C THR A 34 -10.84 26.66 37.45
N PRO A 35 -9.99 25.60 37.57
CA PRO A 35 -9.73 24.56 36.54
C PRO A 35 -10.10 23.10 36.93
N ALA A 36 -10.30 22.23 35.94
CA ALA A 36 -10.25 20.75 36.03
C ALA A 36 -10.14 20.23 34.58
N GLU A 37 -9.43 19.20 34.17
CA GLU A 37 -8.69 18.12 34.81
C GLU A 37 -7.74 17.58 33.72
N SER A 38 -6.57 17.07 34.10
CA SER A 38 -5.64 16.40 33.18
C SER A 38 -6.33 15.28 32.40
N ALA A 39 -6.47 15.43 31.09
CA ALA A 39 -6.76 14.30 30.22
C ALA A 39 -5.46 13.53 29.96
N THR A 40 -5.32 12.43 30.70
CA THR A 40 -4.40 11.32 30.42
C THR A 40 -4.56 10.89 28.95
N PRO A 41 -3.48 10.64 28.19
CA PRO A 41 -3.61 10.08 26.86
C PRO A 41 -4.09 8.62 27.00
N GLU A 42 -5.34 8.36 26.62
CA GLU A 42 -5.83 7.00 26.52
C GLU A 42 -5.08 6.26 25.41
N THR A 43 -4.43 5.18 25.81
CA THR A 43 -3.87 4.17 24.92
C THR A 43 -4.96 3.69 23.97
N VAL A 44 -4.85 4.02 22.69
CA VAL A 44 -5.76 3.51 21.66
C VAL A 44 -5.48 2.03 21.50
N THR A 45 -6.24 1.20 22.23
CA THR A 45 -6.35 -0.23 21.94
C THR A 45 -6.84 -0.36 20.50
N PRO A 46 -6.14 -1.03 19.58
CA PRO A 46 -6.61 -1.17 18.21
C PRO A 46 -7.93 -1.93 18.25
N ALA A 47 -9.00 -1.28 17.75
CA ALA A 47 -10.27 -1.93 17.53
C ALA A 47 -10.03 -3.17 16.66
N LYS A 48 -10.55 -4.33 17.08
CA LYS A 48 -10.46 -5.57 16.31
C LYS A 48 -10.99 -5.29 14.89
N ALA A 49 -10.12 -5.42 13.90
CA ALA A 49 -10.47 -5.18 12.51
C ALA A 49 -11.69 -6.05 12.13
N ALA A 50 -12.65 -5.46 11.43
CA ALA A 50 -13.81 -6.20 10.94
C ALA A 50 -13.34 -7.32 10.01
N SER A 51 -13.91 -8.52 10.13
CA SER A 51 -13.58 -9.65 9.25
C SER A 51 -13.85 -9.26 7.79
N GLY A 52 -12.87 -9.45 6.91
CA GLY A 52 -12.97 -9.11 5.49
C GLY A 52 -12.65 -7.65 5.15
N SER A 53 -12.21 -6.84 6.13
CA SER A 53 -11.67 -5.50 5.89
C SER A 53 -10.22 -5.53 5.44
N LEU A 54 -9.76 -4.47 4.78
CA LEU A 54 -8.35 -4.30 4.43
C LEU A 54 -7.41 -4.40 5.64
N ALA A 55 -7.79 -3.80 6.78
CA ALA A 55 -7.03 -3.91 8.02
C ALA A 55 -6.91 -5.36 8.53
N SER A 56 -7.97 -6.16 8.40
CA SER A 56 -7.91 -7.60 8.75
C SER A 56 -7.02 -8.40 7.81
N ALA A 57 -7.02 -8.04 6.51
CA ALA A 57 -6.13 -8.64 5.52
C ALA A 57 -4.66 -8.27 5.78
N ALA A 58 -4.37 -7.03 6.19
CA ALA A 58 -3.04 -6.59 6.58
C ALA A 58 -2.48 -7.40 7.77
N VAL A 59 -3.29 -7.61 8.80
CA VAL A 59 -2.89 -8.42 9.97
C VAL A 59 -2.63 -9.87 9.55
N ALA A 60 -3.52 -10.48 8.77
CA ALA A 60 -3.33 -11.85 8.30
C ALA A 60 -2.11 -12.01 7.37
N ALA A 61 -1.85 -11.02 6.51
CA ALA A 61 -0.64 -11.00 5.68
C ALA A 61 0.61 -10.91 6.57
N ARG A 62 0.63 -10.02 7.55
CA ARG A 62 1.75 -9.86 8.50
C ARG A 62 2.06 -11.17 9.23
N GLU A 63 1.03 -11.84 9.75
CA GLU A 63 1.17 -13.14 10.41
C GLU A 63 1.81 -14.20 9.49
N LYS A 64 1.40 -14.25 8.21
CA LYS A 64 1.98 -15.17 7.23
C LYS A 64 3.44 -14.83 6.91
N ILE A 65 3.76 -13.56 6.66
CA ILE A 65 5.13 -13.15 6.35
C ILE A 65 6.05 -13.46 7.54
N ASP A 66 5.61 -13.17 8.77
CA ASP A 66 6.39 -13.43 9.98
C ASP A 66 6.62 -14.93 10.19
N ALA A 67 5.61 -15.76 9.93
CA ALA A 67 5.75 -17.20 9.92
C ALA A 67 6.74 -17.69 8.85
N GLY A 68 6.71 -17.09 7.65
CA GLY A 68 7.68 -17.34 6.58
C GLY A 68 9.11 -17.00 6.98
N TYR A 69 9.34 -15.82 7.56
CA TYR A 69 10.65 -15.43 8.09
C TYR A 69 11.14 -16.34 9.22
N ALA A 70 10.25 -16.78 10.11
CA ALA A 70 10.61 -17.73 11.16
C ALA A 70 11.10 -19.07 10.59
N LYS A 71 10.54 -19.55 9.48
CA LYS A 71 11.00 -20.76 8.78
C LYS A 71 12.37 -20.56 8.13
N LEU A 72 12.58 -19.43 7.47
CA LEU A 72 13.84 -19.10 6.78
C LEU A 72 14.98 -18.74 7.74
N GLY A 73 14.66 -18.29 8.96
CA GLY A 73 15.65 -17.81 9.93
C GLY A 73 16.27 -16.45 9.58
N THR A 74 15.67 -15.72 8.64
CA THR A 74 16.08 -14.37 8.23
C THR A 74 14.86 -13.55 7.81
N THR A 75 15.00 -12.22 7.80
CA THR A 75 14.02 -11.31 7.22
C THR A 75 14.35 -10.98 5.77
N GLY A 76 13.38 -10.41 5.06
CA GLY A 76 13.53 -9.95 3.69
C GLY A 76 14.54 -8.81 3.59
N THR A 77 15.29 -8.81 2.50
CA THR A 77 16.23 -7.75 2.13
C THR A 77 16.15 -7.52 0.62
N THR A 78 16.89 -6.54 0.10
CA THR A 78 17.03 -6.33 -1.35
C THR A 78 17.74 -7.48 -2.07
N ARG A 79 18.33 -8.43 -1.34
CA ARG A 79 18.97 -9.64 -1.87
C ARG A 79 18.09 -10.89 -1.79
N THR A 80 16.90 -10.79 -1.18
CA THR A 80 15.99 -11.93 -1.07
C THR A 80 15.55 -12.38 -2.45
N THR A 81 15.71 -13.67 -2.72
CA THR A 81 15.45 -14.29 -4.03
C THR A 81 13.96 -14.57 -4.24
N ALA A 82 13.57 -14.88 -5.47
CA ALA A 82 12.19 -15.29 -5.78
C ALA A 82 11.78 -16.54 -4.98
N ASP A 83 12.62 -17.58 -4.98
CA ASP A 83 12.37 -18.82 -4.22
C ASP A 83 12.20 -18.58 -2.71
N GLU A 84 12.94 -17.62 -2.14
CA GLU A 84 12.78 -17.24 -0.73
C GLU A 84 11.44 -16.51 -0.49
N TRP A 85 11.00 -15.65 -1.41
CA TRP A 85 9.67 -15.02 -1.33
C TRP A 85 8.53 -16.02 -1.47
N ASP A 86 8.72 -17.07 -2.27
CA ASP A 86 7.79 -18.19 -2.39
C ASP A 86 7.72 -18.99 -1.09
N GLU A 87 8.86 -19.29 -0.47
CA GLU A 87 8.91 -19.99 0.84
C GLU A 87 8.30 -19.13 1.98
N ILE A 88 8.39 -17.81 1.89
CA ILE A 88 7.69 -16.89 2.80
C ILE A 88 6.17 -17.00 2.64
N GLY A 89 5.70 -17.40 1.45
CA GLY A 89 4.30 -17.73 1.18
C GLY A 89 3.54 -16.66 0.41
N PHE A 90 4.21 -15.74 -0.28
CA PHE A 90 3.53 -14.74 -1.13
C PHE A 90 2.58 -15.36 -2.18
N PRO A 91 2.92 -16.49 -2.84
CA PRO A 91 1.98 -17.19 -3.74
C PRO A 91 0.66 -17.61 -3.07
N ASP A 92 0.67 -17.86 -1.76
CA ASP A 92 -0.51 -18.26 -0.98
C ASP A 92 -1.34 -17.07 -0.46
N PHE A 93 -0.98 -15.84 -0.81
CA PHE A 93 -1.73 -14.66 -0.38
C PHE A 93 -2.96 -14.51 -1.27
N ASP A 94 -4.10 -14.27 -0.64
CA ASP A 94 -5.27 -13.86 -1.40
C ASP A 94 -5.07 -12.44 -1.96
N ARG A 95 -5.95 -12.05 -2.86
CA ARG A 95 -5.86 -10.77 -3.56
C ARG A 95 -5.96 -9.57 -2.61
N GLN A 96 -6.75 -9.69 -1.54
CA GLN A 96 -6.93 -8.61 -0.57
C GLN A 96 -5.72 -8.47 0.36
N MET A 97 -5.08 -9.59 0.73
CA MET A 97 -3.80 -9.61 1.44
C MET A 97 -2.70 -8.96 0.60
N LEU A 98 -2.57 -9.35 -0.67
CA LEU A 98 -1.59 -8.72 -1.57
C LEU A 98 -1.85 -7.22 -1.67
N TYR A 99 -3.09 -6.80 -1.84
CA TYR A 99 -3.42 -5.38 -1.91
C TYR A 99 -3.04 -4.66 -0.61
N ALA A 100 -3.40 -5.19 0.57
CA ALA A 100 -3.02 -4.63 1.86
C ALA A 100 -1.51 -4.46 2.02
N VAL A 101 -0.71 -5.41 1.52
CA VAL A 101 0.75 -5.30 1.50
C VAL A 101 1.19 -4.22 0.51
N THR A 102 0.68 -4.23 -0.73
CA THR A 102 1.09 -3.25 -1.76
C THR A 102 0.73 -1.80 -1.42
N SER A 103 -0.40 -1.58 -0.74
CA SER A 103 -0.82 -0.26 -0.26
C SER A 103 -0.13 0.15 1.05
N ASN A 104 0.70 -0.74 1.61
CA ASN A 104 1.29 -0.64 2.93
C ASN A 104 0.24 -0.26 4.00
N GLU A 105 -0.87 -1.00 4.02
CA GLU A 105 -1.98 -0.75 4.93
C GLU A 105 -1.48 -0.73 6.39
N GLY A 106 -1.80 0.34 7.12
CA GLY A 106 -1.35 0.53 8.49
C GLY A 106 0.15 0.81 8.68
N GLY A 107 0.94 0.88 7.60
CA GLY A 107 2.37 1.17 7.65
C GLY A 107 3.21 0.07 8.29
N ILE A 108 2.72 -1.18 8.27
CA ILE A 108 3.35 -2.33 8.95
C ILE A 108 4.23 -3.19 8.03
N PHE A 109 4.35 -2.82 6.75
CA PHE A 109 5.15 -3.53 5.76
C PHE A 109 6.37 -2.71 5.36
N THR A 110 7.47 -3.42 5.14
CA THR A 110 8.72 -2.85 4.62
C THR A 110 8.67 -2.70 3.10
N ASP A 111 9.50 -1.81 2.55
CA ASP A 111 9.55 -1.59 1.10
C ASP A 111 9.87 -2.87 0.30
N VAL A 112 10.68 -3.78 0.87
CA VAL A 112 11.02 -5.05 0.22
C VAL A 112 9.82 -6.01 0.17
N GLU A 113 8.97 -6.02 1.20
CA GLU A 113 7.73 -6.81 1.22
C GLU A 113 6.67 -6.20 0.30
N VAL A 114 6.54 -4.88 0.28
CA VAL A 114 5.70 -4.16 -0.68
C VAL A 114 6.10 -4.51 -2.11
N ASN A 115 7.40 -4.52 -2.41
CA ASN A 115 7.91 -4.89 -3.72
C ASN A 115 7.67 -6.38 -4.05
N ALA A 116 7.82 -7.28 -3.07
CA ALA A 116 7.50 -8.69 -3.25
C ALA A 116 6.02 -8.91 -3.58
N ALA A 117 5.09 -8.22 -2.90
CA ALA A 117 3.66 -8.29 -3.23
C ALA A 117 3.36 -7.78 -4.64
N LYS A 118 4.01 -6.68 -5.07
CA LYS A 118 3.87 -6.16 -6.45
C LYS A 118 4.38 -7.16 -7.49
N ASN A 119 5.52 -7.80 -7.21
CA ASN A 119 6.06 -8.84 -8.08
C ASN A 119 5.13 -10.05 -8.16
N GLU A 120 4.51 -10.46 -7.05
CA GLU A 120 3.56 -11.56 -7.05
C GLU A 120 2.29 -11.23 -7.87
N ILE A 121 1.76 -10.01 -7.77
CA ILE A 121 0.67 -9.57 -8.66
C ILE A 121 1.12 -9.62 -10.14
N ALA A 122 2.34 -9.18 -10.46
CA ALA A 122 2.88 -9.25 -11.81
C ALA A 122 3.07 -10.69 -12.31
N ASN A 123 3.49 -11.61 -11.44
CA ASN A 123 3.61 -13.04 -11.74
C ASN A 123 2.24 -13.63 -12.10
N ARG A 124 1.19 -13.35 -11.33
CA ARG A 124 -0.18 -13.81 -11.63
C ARG A 124 -0.67 -13.30 -12.98
N ILE A 125 -0.37 -12.05 -13.33
CA ILE A 125 -0.71 -11.49 -14.65
C ILE A 125 0.09 -12.19 -15.75
N SER A 126 1.39 -12.43 -15.53
CA SER A 126 2.23 -13.19 -16.46
C SER A 126 1.67 -14.61 -16.69
N ASP A 127 1.23 -15.28 -15.63
CA ASP A 127 0.60 -16.61 -15.72
C ASP A 127 -0.70 -16.59 -16.51
N ILE A 128 -1.54 -15.56 -16.31
CA ILE A 128 -2.73 -15.33 -17.13
C ILE A 128 -2.34 -15.17 -18.60
N ILE A 129 -1.32 -14.36 -18.90
CA ILE A 129 -0.86 -14.15 -20.28
C ILE A 129 -0.38 -15.48 -20.89
N ASN A 130 0.51 -16.19 -20.19
CA ASN A 130 1.13 -17.42 -20.68
C ASN A 130 0.14 -18.57 -20.84
N SER A 131 -0.88 -18.64 -19.99
CA SER A 131 -1.90 -19.70 -20.02
C SER A 131 -2.96 -19.53 -21.11
N ASN A 132 -3.00 -18.38 -21.78
CA ASN A 132 -4.11 -18.01 -22.67
C ASN A 132 -3.71 -17.78 -24.14
N ASP A 133 -2.54 -18.26 -24.57
CA ASP A 133 -2.03 -18.15 -25.94
C ASP A 133 -2.13 -16.71 -26.49
N PRO A 134 -1.26 -15.80 -26.03
CA PRO A 134 -1.39 -14.37 -26.33
C PRO A 134 -1.21 -14.04 -27.81
N VAL A 135 -0.57 -14.92 -28.58
CA VAL A 135 -0.35 -14.73 -30.02
C VAL A 135 -1.63 -14.93 -30.81
N HIS A 136 -2.43 -15.95 -30.46
CA HIS A 136 -3.63 -16.31 -31.21
C HIS A 136 -4.93 -15.87 -30.54
N ASN A 137 -4.93 -15.61 -29.23
CA ASN A 137 -6.13 -15.24 -28.46
C ASN A 137 -5.93 -13.98 -27.58
N PRO A 138 -5.44 -12.85 -28.12
CA PRO A 138 -5.16 -11.64 -27.33
C PRO A 138 -6.40 -11.11 -26.60
N THR A 139 -7.58 -11.15 -27.22
CA THR A 139 -8.84 -10.72 -26.57
C THR A 139 -9.21 -11.58 -25.35
N LYS A 140 -8.83 -12.86 -25.34
CA LYS A 140 -9.05 -13.73 -24.16
C LYS A 140 -8.11 -13.29 -23.04
N VAL A 141 -6.83 -13.10 -23.34
CA VAL A 141 -5.84 -12.61 -22.37
C VAL A 141 -6.31 -11.32 -21.70
N PHE A 142 -6.67 -10.30 -22.49
CA PHE A 142 -7.13 -9.02 -21.92
C PHE A 142 -8.38 -9.18 -21.04
N ARG A 143 -9.32 -10.04 -21.44
CA ARG A 143 -10.51 -10.33 -20.63
C ARG A 143 -10.15 -10.96 -19.30
N GLU A 144 -9.24 -11.93 -19.28
CA GLU A 144 -8.82 -12.59 -18.03
C GLU A 144 -8.05 -11.63 -17.12
N ILE A 145 -7.24 -10.73 -17.67
CA ILE A 145 -6.57 -9.66 -16.90
C ILE A 145 -7.62 -8.73 -16.27
N VAL A 146 -8.62 -8.29 -17.05
CA VAL A 146 -9.73 -7.48 -16.50
C VAL A 146 -10.49 -8.24 -15.41
N ASN A 147 -10.79 -9.53 -15.62
CA ASN A 147 -11.44 -10.37 -14.61
C ASN A 147 -10.61 -10.46 -13.32
N PHE A 148 -9.28 -10.56 -13.44
CA PHE A 148 -8.37 -10.56 -12.29
C PHE A 148 -8.47 -9.26 -11.49
N TYR A 149 -8.55 -8.10 -12.14
CA TYR A 149 -8.76 -6.82 -11.45
C TYR A 149 -10.19 -6.60 -10.95
N ASP A 150 -11.19 -7.19 -11.61
CA ASP A 150 -12.59 -7.14 -11.19
C ASP A 150 -12.88 -8.03 -9.98
N ALA A 151 -12.04 -9.04 -9.72
CA ALA A 151 -12.09 -9.86 -8.50
C ALA A 151 -11.58 -9.12 -7.25
N ALA A 152 -11.24 -7.82 -7.35
CA ALA A 152 -10.85 -6.99 -6.23
C ALA A 152 -11.91 -6.86 -5.14
N SER A 153 -11.44 -6.68 -3.90
CA SER A 153 -12.30 -6.33 -2.78
C SER A 153 -12.89 -4.94 -2.96
N ASP A 154 -13.99 -4.66 -2.26
CA ASP A 154 -14.65 -3.34 -2.33
C ASP A 154 -13.73 -2.22 -1.84
N ASP A 155 -12.93 -2.48 -0.79
CA ASP A 155 -11.92 -1.54 -0.27
C ASP A 155 -10.88 -1.18 -1.33
N GLU A 156 -10.42 -2.15 -2.12
CA GLU A 156 -9.48 -1.90 -3.20
C GLU A 156 -10.12 -1.16 -4.36
N LYS A 157 -11.33 -1.53 -4.77
CA LYS A 157 -12.08 -0.88 -5.85
C LYS A 157 -12.39 0.59 -5.55
N ALA A 158 -12.47 0.95 -4.27
CA ALA A 158 -12.65 2.34 -3.85
C ALA A 158 -11.39 3.20 -4.03
N SER A 159 -10.22 2.59 -4.28
CA SER A 159 -8.95 3.30 -4.44
C SER A 159 -8.76 3.87 -5.85
N PHE A 160 -8.05 4.99 -5.94
CA PHE A 160 -7.62 5.54 -7.23
C PHE A 160 -6.60 4.64 -7.94
N ASP A 161 -5.73 3.97 -7.17
CA ASP A 161 -4.69 3.09 -7.71
C ASP A 161 -5.29 1.89 -8.47
N TRP A 162 -6.35 1.28 -7.92
CA TRP A 162 -7.11 0.25 -8.61
C TRP A 162 -7.69 0.76 -9.94
N ALA A 163 -8.30 1.95 -9.92
CA ALA A 163 -8.91 2.52 -11.12
C ALA A 163 -7.87 2.75 -12.23
N VAL A 164 -6.68 3.24 -11.88
CA VAL A 164 -5.56 3.41 -12.83
C VAL A 164 -5.07 2.06 -13.34
N THR A 165 -4.80 1.12 -12.44
CA THR A 165 -4.20 -0.17 -12.82
C THR A 165 -5.16 -1.01 -13.67
N ARG A 166 -6.46 -1.01 -13.35
CA ARG A 166 -7.48 -1.72 -14.13
C ARG A 166 -7.70 -1.12 -15.53
N ALA A 167 -7.48 0.18 -15.69
CA ALA A 167 -7.71 0.89 -16.95
C ALA A 167 -6.49 0.91 -17.88
N SER A 168 -5.32 0.48 -17.39
CA SER A 168 -4.05 0.41 -18.14
C SER A 168 -3.97 -0.86 -18.97
#